data_AF-I3Z181-F1
#
_entry.id   AF-I3Z181-F1
#
_cell.length_a   1.000
_cell.length_b   1.000
_cell.length_c   1.000
_cell.angle_alpha   90.00
_cell.angle_beta   90.00
_cell.angle_gamma   90.00
#
_symmetry.space_group_name_H-M   'P 1'
#
loop_
_entity.id
_entity.type
_entity.pdbx_description
1 polymer ?
#
loop_
_entity_poly.entity_id
_entity_poly.type
_entity_poly.pdbx_seq_one_letter_code
_entity_poly.pdbx_strand_id
1 'polypeptide(L)' 'MGFMINRGKELIRISPTQPNKIEYSTSSGRSWMTRYVGSTCGDFLDLIDNGREILGTTTKGLYYSTSDGRSWMKRS' A
#
# COMPACT_ATOMS: atom_id res chain seq x y z
N MET A 1 0.82 -1.97 -13.55
CA MET A 1 1.28 -0.84 -12.71
C MET A 1 0.07 -0.16 -12.11
N GLY A 2 -0.42 -0.70 -11.00
CA GLY A 2 -1.45 -0.12 -10.15
C GLY A 2 -0.79 0.53 -8.95
N PHE A 3 -0.54 1.83 -9.02
CA PHE A 3 -0.08 2.61 -7.87
C PHE A 3 -1.18 2.80 -6.83
N MET A 4 -2.42 2.39 -7.12
CA MET A 4 -3.61 2.62 -6.31
C MET A 4 -4.61 1.46 -6.45
N ILE A 5 -5.22 1.09 -5.33
CA ILE A 5 -6.28 0.08 -5.23
C ILE A 5 -7.49 0.64 -4.49
N ASN A 6 -8.66 0.04 -4.72
CA ASN A 6 -9.88 0.31 -3.96
C ASN A 6 -10.05 -0.76 -2.88
N ARG A 7 -10.27 -0.35 -1.62
CA ARG A 7 -10.58 -1.24 -0.50
C ARG A 7 -11.83 -0.73 0.22
N GLY A 8 -12.98 -1.32 -0.10
CA GLY A 8 -14.26 -0.88 0.43
C GLY A 8 -14.58 0.56 0.03
N LYS A 9 -14.64 1.47 1.00
CA LYS A 9 -14.89 2.91 0.79
C LYS A 9 -13.61 3.75 0.72
N GLU A 10 -12.45 3.11 0.79
CA GLU A 10 -11.16 3.78 0.81
C GLU A 10 -10.36 3.52 -0.47
N LEU A 11 -9.64 4.54 -0.92
CA LEU A 11 -8.55 4.37 -1.88
C LEU A 11 -7.26 4.19 -1.10
N ILE A 12 -6.40 3.28 -1.55
CA ILE A 12 -5.06 3.07 -1.00
C ILE A 12 -4.07 3.22 -2.14
N ARG A 13 -3.01 4.00 -1.95
CA ARG A 13 -1.98 4.24 -2.96
C ARG A 13 -0.58 4.23 -2.39
N ILE A 14 0.39 4.02 -3.26
CA ILE A 14 1.79 4.38 -3.02
C ILE A 14 1.92 5.90 -3.11
N SER A 15 2.62 6.53 -2.18
CA SER A 15 2.78 7.99 -2.18
C SER A 15 3.58 8.43 -3.42
N PRO A 16 3.09 9.40 -4.21
CA PRO A 16 3.80 9.89 -5.41
C PRO A 16 5.17 10.51 -5.13
N THR A 17 5.39 10.98 -3.90
CA THR A 17 6.63 11.66 -3.49
C THR A 17 7.55 10.77 -2.65
N GLN A 18 7.04 9.67 -2.09
CA GLN A 18 7.78 8.79 -1.18
C GLN A 18 7.35 7.33 -1.42
N PRO A 19 8.08 6.57 -2.26
CA PRO A 19 7.63 5.23 -2.66
C PRO A 19 7.65 4.21 -1.51
N ASN A 20 8.34 4.47 -0.41
CA ASN A 20 8.30 3.67 0.83
C ASN A 20 7.07 3.97 1.73
N LYS A 21 6.17 4.85 1.29
CA LYS A 21 5.00 5.31 2.03
C LYS A 21 3.71 4.90 1.32
N ILE A 22 2.77 4.39 2.10
CA ILE A 22 1.40 4.10 1.67
C ILE A 22 0.47 5.16 2.23
N GLU A 23 -0.44 5.64 1.39
CA GLU A 23 -1.45 6.62 1.73
C GLU A 23 -2.85 6.06 1.48
N TYR A 24 -3.83 6.61 2.18
CA TYR A 24 -5.22 6.29 1.95
C TYR A 24 -6.10 7.52 1.87
N SER A 25 -7.25 7.38 1.22
CA SER A 25 -8.26 8.43 1.09
C SER A 25 -9.64 7.87 1.36
N THR A 26 -10.40 8.55 2.22
CA THR A 26 -11.84 8.34 2.44
C THR A 26 -12.70 9.34 1.65
N SER A 27 -12.08 10.28 0.94
CA SER A 27 -12.71 11.41 0.25
C SER A 27 -12.69 11.27 -1.28
N SER A 28 -12.63 10.03 -1.76
CA SER A 28 -12.49 9.69 -3.19
C SER A 28 -11.26 10.32 -3.85
N GLY A 29 -10.15 10.42 -3.11
CA GLY A 29 -8.86 10.91 -3.62
C GLY A 29 -8.65 12.42 -3.49
N ARG A 30 -9.59 13.15 -2.89
CA ARG A 30 -9.47 14.61 -2.66
C ARG A 30 -8.44 14.95 -1.59
N SER A 31 -8.31 14.10 -0.57
CA SER A 31 -7.33 14.23 0.51
C SER A 31 -6.73 12.86 0.83
N TRP A 32 -5.46 12.86 1.21
CA TRP A 32 -4.69 11.64 1.46
C TRP A 32 -4.04 11.71 2.83
N MET A 33 -4.14 10.61 3.56
CA MET A 33 -3.59 10.45 4.89
C MET A 33 -2.54 9.33 4.87
N THR A 34 -1.47 9.47 5.65
CA THR A 34 -0.46 8.42 5.78
C THR A 34 -1.10 7.19 6.41
N ARG A 35 -0.96 6.03 5.74
CA ARG A 35 -1.37 4.72 6.28
C ARG A 35 -0.18 3.94 6.83
N TYR A 36 0.93 3.99 6.12
CA TYR A 36 2.16 3.32 6.50
C TYR A 36 3.35 4.11 5.98
N VAL A 37 4.41 4.17 6.78
CA VAL A 37 5.74 4.65 6.38
C VAL A 37 6.75 3.81 7.13
N GLY A 38 7.73 3.25 6.42
CA GLY A 38 8.76 2.44 7.06
C GLY A 38 9.77 1.89 6.08
N SER A 39 10.97 1.58 6.58
CA SER A 39 12.10 1.14 5.76
C SER A 39 12.20 -0.38 5.59
N THR A 40 11.42 -1.16 6.34
CA THR A 40 11.46 -2.64 6.35
C THR A 40 11.13 -3.21 4.97
N CYS A 41 10.06 -2.69 4.35
CA CYS A 41 9.58 -3.16 3.05
C CYS A 41 10.42 -2.64 1.87
N GLY A 42 11.19 -1.57 2.06
CA GLY A 42 11.80 -0.82 0.94
C GLY A 42 10.76 0.02 0.22
N ASP A 43 11.00 0.27 -1.06
CA ASP A 43 10.12 1.06 -1.91
C ASP A 43 9.04 0.17 -2.51
N PHE A 44 7.79 0.59 -2.40
CA PHE A 44 6.68 -0.08 -3.06
C PHE A 44 6.68 0.30 -4.54
N LEU A 45 6.59 -0.72 -5.38
CA LEU A 45 6.56 -0.62 -6.84
C LEU A 45 5.14 -0.81 -7.39
N ASP A 46 4.35 -1.67 -6.73
CA ASP A 46 2.99 -2.00 -7.14
C ASP A 46 2.15 -2.47 -5.94
N LEU A 47 0.84 -2.21 -6.00
CA LEU A 47 -0.14 -2.73 -5.02
C LEU A 47 -1.22 -3.53 -5.75
N ILE A 48 -1.54 -4.70 -5.21
CA ILE A 48 -2.59 -5.58 -5.74
C ILE A 48 -3.53 -5.93 -4.60
N ASP A 49 -4.83 -5.72 -4.83
CA ASP A 49 -5.86 -6.26 -3.94
C ASP A 49 -6.08 -7.75 -4.21
N ASN A 50 -5.80 -8.59 -3.21
CA ASN A 50 -5.99 -10.05 -3.28
C ASN A 50 -7.18 -10.49 -2.42
N GLY A 51 -8.17 -9.60 -2.22
CA GLY A 51 -9.41 -9.87 -1.48
C GLY A 51 -9.22 -9.95 0.04
N ARG A 52 -8.48 -10.93 0.55
CA ARG A 52 -8.21 -11.05 2.01
C ARG A 52 -7.01 -10.23 2.47
N GLU A 53 -6.10 -9.93 1.55
CA GLU A 53 -4.85 -9.25 1.81
C GLU A 53 -4.52 -8.30 0.66
N ILE A 54 -3.65 -7.34 0.92
CA ILE A 54 -3.03 -6.51 -0.10
C ILE A 54 -1.63 -7.06 -0.34
N LEU A 55 -1.28 -7.30 -1.60
CA LEU A 55 0.08 -7.64 -1.99
C LEU A 55 0.82 -6.37 -2.41
N GLY A 56 2.03 -6.22 -1.93
CA GLY A 56 2.93 -5.11 -2.25
C GLY A 56 4.19 -5.68 -2.87
N THR A 57 4.39 -5.43 -4.15
CA THR A 57 5.68 -5.71 -4.81
C THR A 57 6.63 -4.60 -4.42
N THR A 58 7.75 -4.92 -3.78
CA THR A 58 8.71 -3.93 -3.31
C THR A 58 10.11 -4.23 -3.81
N THR A 59 11.02 -3.26 -3.64
CA THR A 59 12.46 -3.45 -3.95
C THR A 59 13.14 -4.49 -3.06
N LYS A 60 12.51 -4.92 -1.96
CA LYS A 60 13.04 -5.96 -1.04
C LYS A 60 12.30 -7.30 -1.14
N GLY A 61 11.46 -7.46 -2.17
CA GLY A 61 10.70 -8.67 -2.45
C GLY A 61 9.19 -8.46 -2.34
N LEU A 62 8.44 -9.55 -2.25
CA LEU A 62 7.00 -9.51 -2.12
C LEU A 62 6.61 -9.37 -0.64
N TYR A 63 5.74 -8.41 -0.35
CA TYR A 63 5.15 -8.21 0.97
C TYR A 63 3.63 -8.35 0.88
N TYR A 64 3.00 -8.65 2.00
CA TYR A 64 1.55 -8.70 2.10
C TYR A 64 1.04 -8.01 3.37
N SER A 65 -0.21 -7.55 3.33
CA SER A 65 -0.89 -6.92 4.45
C SER A 65 -2.30 -7.47 4.60
N THR A 66 -2.61 -8.03 5.77
CA THR A 66 -3.97 -8.43 6.17
C THR A 66 -4.69 -7.32 6.95
N SER A 67 -4.02 -6.18 7.16
CA SER A 67 -4.50 -5.05 7.96
C SER A 67 -4.73 -3.80 7.09
N ASP A 68 -5.21 -4.00 5.86
CA ASP A 68 -5.48 -2.94 4.87
C ASP A 68 -4.31 -1.97 4.65
N GLY A 69 -3.07 -2.46 4.69
CA GLY A 69 -1.86 -1.68 4.38
C GLY A 69 -1.27 -0.93 5.58
N ARG A 70 -1.79 -1.12 6.79
CA ARG A 70 -1.24 -0.54 8.04
C ARG A 70 0.05 -1.23 8.52
N SER A 71 0.20 -2.50 8.21
CA SER A 71 1.37 -3.32 8.55
C SER A 71 1.66 -4.30 7.43
N TRP A 72 2.93 -4.66 7.25
CA TRP A 72 3.37 -5.46 6.12
C TRP A 72 4.29 -6.57 6.61
N MET A 73 4.08 -7.78 6.08
CA MET A 73 4.90 -8.95 6.36
C MET A 73 5.52 -9.44 5.06
N LYS A 74 6.79 -9.83 5.09
CA LYS A 74 7.46 -10.38 3.92
C LYS A 74 6.82 -11.72 3.57
N ARG A 75 6.50 -11.94 2.29
CA ARG A 75 6.07 -13.23 1.77
C ARG A 75 7.34 -13.99 1.39
N SER A 76 7.64 -15.03 2.17
CA SER A 76 8.80 -15.92 1.98
C SER A 76 8.65 -16.77 0.73
#